data_AF-A0A554PBB7-F1
#
_entry.id   AF-A0A554PBB7-F1
#
_cell.length_a   1.000
_cell.length_b   1.000
_cell.length_c   1.000
_cell.angle_alpha   90.00
_cell.angle_beta   90.00
_cell.angle_gamma   90.00
#
_symmetry.space_group_name_H-M   'P 1'
#
loop_
_entity.id
_entity.type
_entity.pdbx_description
1 polymer ?
#
loop_
_entity_poly.entity_id
_entity_poly.type
_entity_poly.pdbx_seq_one_letter_code
_entity_poly.pdbx_strand_id
1 'polypeptide(L)'
;MLKMLLVYGHLIATCIALGRVLQADQKLWSWRKDVLGQVQREYLDETQKIVMLALLALWGSGLLLVLQGYLYEGSAYLLNQKLWAKASVVALLSLNGALLHRIGFPLLQKAPFASLPNSARTRLALLGALSMSGWLFAAFLGVARAWNNALPYLHVMGVFAVFALFACVVALIVANTAGAMDDEWSRTGSK
;
A
#
# COMPACT_ATOMS: atom_id res chain seq x y z
N MET A 1 -9.52 -28.99 6.61
CA MET A 1 -10.03 -27.89 7.45
C MET A 1 -8.97 -26.83 7.73
N LEU A 2 -7.77 -27.19 8.23
CA LEU A 2 -6.70 -26.23 8.55
C LEU A 2 -6.31 -25.26 7.42
N LYS A 3 -6.15 -25.76 6.18
CA LYS A 3 -5.82 -24.93 4.99
C LYS A 3 -6.86 -23.83 4.76
N MET A 4 -8.16 -24.15 4.91
CA MET A 4 -9.24 -23.19 4.71
C MET A 4 -9.25 -22.11 5.79
N LEU A 5 -8.99 -22.49 7.04
CA LEU A 5 -8.90 -21.55 8.16
C LEU A 5 -7.73 -20.57 7.98
N LEU A 6 -6.57 -21.06 7.52
CA LEU A 6 -5.41 -20.21 7.22
C LEU A 6 -5.67 -19.25 6.06
N VAL A 7 -6.26 -19.74 4.97
CA VAL A 7 -6.64 -18.87 3.83
C VAL A 7 -7.65 -17.83 4.28
N TYR A 8 -8.65 -18.22 5.07
CA TYR A 8 -9.67 -17.30 5.57
C TYR A 8 -9.08 -16.22 6.49
N GLY A 9 -8.21 -16.61 7.44
CA GLY A 9 -7.51 -15.67 8.31
C GLY A 9 -6.60 -14.70 7.52
N HIS A 10 -5.88 -15.21 6.52
CA HIS A 10 -5.05 -14.40 5.62
C HIS A 10 -5.89 -13.36 4.85
N LEU A 11 -7.05 -13.76 4.35
CA LEU A 11 -7.97 -12.86 3.65
C LEU A 11 -8.55 -11.79 4.59
N ILE A 12 -8.96 -12.16 5.80
CA ILE A 12 -9.43 -11.18 6.80
C ILE A 12 -8.34 -10.16 7.09
N ALA A 13 -7.10 -10.60 7.34
CA ALA A 13 -5.98 -9.70 7.60
C ALA A 13 -5.75 -8.74 6.42
N THR A 14 -5.87 -9.24 5.19
CA THR A 14 -5.75 -8.44 3.96
C THR A 14 -6.87 -7.41 3.86
N CYS A 15 -8.12 -7.79 4.14
CA CYS A 15 -9.27 -6.89 4.14
C CYS A 15 -9.16 -5.79 5.19
N ILE A 16 -8.72 -6.13 6.41
CA ILE A 16 -8.49 -5.17 7.49
C ILE A 16 -7.42 -4.17 7.06
N ALA A 17 -6.27 -4.64 6.58
CA ALA A 17 -5.19 -3.77 6.14
C ALA A 17 -5.64 -2.82 5.02
N LEU A 18 -6.24 -3.36 3.96
CA LEU A 18 -6.74 -2.58 2.83
C LEU A 18 -7.77 -1.53 3.27
N GLY A 19 -8.72 -1.92 4.13
CA GLY A 19 -9.73 -1.00 4.67
C GLY A 19 -9.13 0.13 5.50
N ARG A 20 -8.11 -0.15 6.32
CA ARG A 20 -7.43 0.89 7.11
C ARG A 20 -6.61 1.83 6.25
N VAL A 21 -5.87 1.32 5.27
CA VAL A 21 -5.11 2.14 4.33
C VAL A 21 -6.04 3.06 3.54
N LEU A 22 -7.15 2.54 3.03
CA LEU A 22 -8.17 3.32 2.32
C LEU A 22 -8.73 4.47 3.17
N GLN A 23 -9.09 4.19 4.43
CA GLN A 23 -9.61 5.21 5.34
C GLN A 23 -8.55 6.27 5.67
N ALA A 24 -7.29 5.86 5.87
CA ALA A 24 -6.19 6.78 6.10
C ALA A 24 -5.95 7.69 4.91
N ASP A 25 -5.93 7.16 3.69
CA ASP A 25 -5.75 7.95 2.46
C ASP A 25 -6.89 8.95 2.28
N GLN A 26 -8.14 8.54 2.51
CA GLN A 26 -9.31 9.44 2.45
C GLN A 26 -9.22 10.59 3.47
N LYS A 27 -8.81 10.28 4.71
CA LYS A 27 -8.63 11.29 5.75
C LYS A 27 -7.44 12.21 5.50
N LEU A 28 -6.32 11.67 5.03
CA LEU A 28 -5.17 12.48 4.62
C LEU A 28 -5.54 13.45 3.49
N TRP A 29 -6.40 13.01 2.56
CA TRP A 29 -6.93 13.89 1.51
C TRP A 29 -7.85 14.98 2.05
N SER A 30 -8.70 14.69 3.03
CA SER A 30 -9.56 15.71 3.64
C SER A 30 -8.74 16.73 4.44
N TRP A 31 -7.69 16.29 5.14
CA TRP A 31 -6.79 17.14 5.93
C TRP A 31 -5.66 17.78 5.12
N ARG A 32 -5.69 17.71 3.79
CA ARG A 32 -4.57 18.14 2.94
C ARG A 32 -4.15 19.61 3.14
N LYS A 33 -5.08 20.47 3.59
CA LYS A 33 -4.84 21.91 3.83
C LYS A 33 -4.51 22.23 5.29
N ASP A 34 -4.75 21.30 6.20
CA ASP A 34 -4.63 21.53 7.64
C ASP A 34 -3.29 21.04 8.17
N VAL A 35 -2.74 21.74 9.15
CA VAL A 35 -1.62 21.21 9.93
C VAL A 35 -2.16 20.06 10.76
N LEU A 36 -1.53 18.88 10.67
CA LEU A 36 -1.94 17.75 11.48
C LEU A 36 -1.76 18.08 12.97
N GLY A 37 -2.88 18.20 13.68
CA GLY A 37 -2.92 18.30 15.13
C GLY A 37 -2.61 16.96 15.80
N GLN A 38 -2.61 16.95 17.14
CA GLN A 38 -2.27 15.76 17.92
C GLN A 38 -3.20 14.57 17.64
N VAL A 39 -4.52 14.83 17.53
CA VAL A 39 -5.53 13.79 17.27
C VAL A 39 -5.34 13.15 15.88
N GLN A 40 -5.06 13.95 14.84
CA GLN A 40 -4.81 13.39 13.51
C GLN A 40 -3.52 12.56 13.48
N ARG A 41 -2.49 12.99 14.20
CA ARG A 41 -1.21 12.25 14.30
C ARG A 41 -1.39 10.91 15.01
N GLU A 42 -2.14 10.91 16.11
CA GLU A 42 -2.45 9.69 16.85
C GLU A 42 -3.25 8.70 16.00
N TYR A 43 -4.26 9.17 15.28
CA TYR A 43 -5.02 8.33 14.33
C TYR A 43 -4.13 7.70 13.24
N LEU A 44 -3.16 8.46 12.72
CA LEU A 44 -2.22 8.00 11.71
C LEU A 44 -1.24 6.96 12.28
N ASP A 45 -0.72 7.18 13.49
CA ASP A 45 0.16 6.23 14.18
C ASP A 45 -0.58 4.93 14.52
N GLU A 46 -1.81 5.01 15.03
CA GLU A 46 -2.67 3.85 15.26
C GLU A 46 -2.95 3.08 13.97
N THR A 47 -3.28 3.79 12.89
CA THR A 47 -3.52 3.16 11.59
C THR A 47 -2.27 2.44 11.10
N GLN A 48 -1.10 3.07 11.23
CA GLN A 48 0.17 2.46 10.85
C GLN A 48 0.46 1.20 11.67
N LYS A 49 0.27 1.23 13.00
CA LYS A 49 0.44 0.07 13.87
C LYS A 49 -0.46 -1.09 13.45
N ILE A 50 -1.70 -0.80 13.10
CA ILE A 50 -2.68 -1.82 12.66
C ILE A 50 -2.30 -2.38 11.30
N VAL A 51 -1.86 -1.55 10.35
CA VAL A 51 -1.38 -1.99 9.04
C VAL A 51 -0.11 -2.84 9.19
N MET A 52 0.82 -2.46 10.08
CA MET A 52 2.02 -3.24 10.39
C MET A 52 1.66 -4.60 10.98
N LEU A 53 0.74 -4.64 11.96
CA LEU A 53 0.27 -5.90 12.55
C LEU A 53 -0.40 -6.80 11.51
N ALA A 54 -1.23 -6.22 10.64
CA ALA A 54 -1.86 -6.95 9.55
C ALA A 54 -0.82 -7.47 8.55
N LEU A 55 0.21 -6.69 8.23
CA LEU A 55 1.32 -7.11 7.36
C LEU A 55 2.13 -8.27 7.99
N LEU A 56 2.37 -8.24 9.29
CA LEU A 56 2.96 -9.37 10.03
C LEU A 56 2.07 -10.61 9.99
N ALA A 57 0.76 -10.44 10.16
CA ALA A 57 -0.20 -11.53 10.03
C ALA A 57 -0.23 -12.09 8.59
N LEU A 58 -0.12 -11.25 7.56
CA LEU A 58 -0.01 -11.67 6.15
C LEU A 58 1.25 -12.48 5.91
N TRP A 59 2.40 -12.03 6.42
CA TRP A 59 3.66 -12.77 6.31
C TRP A 59 3.57 -14.11 7.04
N GLY A 60 3.11 -14.13 8.29
CA GLY A 60 3.01 -15.35 9.09
C GLY A 60 2.06 -16.38 8.47
N SER A 61 0.85 -15.95 8.12
CA SER A 61 -0.12 -16.84 7.46
C SER A 61 0.31 -17.23 6.04
N GLY A 62 0.95 -16.33 5.30
CA GLY A 62 1.49 -16.60 3.96
C GLY A 62 2.60 -17.64 3.98
N LEU A 63 3.58 -17.49 4.88
CA LEU A 63 4.66 -18.47 5.05
C LEU A 63 4.12 -19.83 5.50
N LEU A 64 3.12 -19.85 6.39
CA LEU A 64 2.49 -21.10 6.81
C LEU A 64 1.74 -21.80 5.68
N LEU A 65 1.06 -21.04 4.80
CA LEU A 65 0.45 -21.57 3.58
C LEU A 65 1.48 -22.11 2.60
N VAL A 66 2.64 -21.46 2.48
CA VAL A 66 3.76 -21.94 1.64
C VAL A 66 4.35 -23.22 2.19
N LEU A 67 4.63 -23.27 3.50
CA LEU A 67 5.14 -24.45 4.18
C LEU A 67 4.16 -25.61 4.02
N GLN A 68 2.88 -25.36 4.23
CA GLN A 68 1.84 -26.36 4.01
C GLN A 68 1.90 -26.85 2.56
N GLY A 69 1.85 -25.98 1.56
CA GLY A 69 1.93 -26.37 0.14
C GLY A 69 3.17 -27.21 -0.18
N TYR A 70 4.33 -26.82 0.34
CA TYR A 70 5.58 -27.55 0.20
C TYR A 70 5.53 -28.96 0.83
N LEU A 71 4.90 -29.12 1.99
CA LEU A 71 4.76 -30.44 2.64
C LEU A 71 3.84 -31.40 1.86
N TYR A 72 2.85 -30.89 1.11
CA TYR A 72 1.92 -31.72 0.33
C TYR A 72 2.42 -32.01 -1.09
N GLU A 73 2.97 -31.01 -1.79
CA GLU A 73 3.33 -31.10 -3.22
C GLU A 73 4.86 -31.10 -3.45
N GLY A 74 5.66 -31.00 -2.39
CA GLY A 74 7.12 -31.01 -2.46
C GLY A 74 7.71 -29.75 -3.11
N SER A 75 8.90 -29.90 -3.72
CA SER A 75 9.60 -28.80 -4.41
C SER A 75 8.85 -28.26 -5.62
N ALA A 76 7.93 -29.05 -6.21
CA ALA A 76 7.09 -28.61 -7.32
C ALA A 76 6.18 -27.43 -6.94
N TYR A 77 5.79 -27.32 -5.66
CA TYR A 77 5.01 -26.18 -5.17
C TYR A 77 5.75 -24.84 -5.31
N LEU A 78 7.07 -24.85 -5.12
CA LEU A 78 7.92 -23.66 -5.24
C LEU A 78 8.16 -23.25 -6.69
N LEU A 79 7.84 -24.11 -7.66
CA LEU A 79 7.91 -23.76 -9.08
C LEU A 79 6.72 -22.87 -9.51
N ASN A 80 5.72 -22.71 -8.65
CA ASN A 80 4.57 -21.88 -8.95
C ASN A 80 4.97 -20.39 -8.98
N GLN A 81 5.09 -19.85 -10.19
CA GLN A 81 5.50 -18.47 -10.44
C GLN A 81 4.52 -17.43 -9.84
N LYS A 82 3.25 -17.79 -9.68
CA LYS A 82 2.26 -16.94 -9.01
C LYS A 82 2.56 -16.79 -7.52
N LEU A 83 3.12 -17.82 -6.88
CA LEU A 83 3.50 -17.76 -5.47
C LEU A 83 4.59 -16.71 -5.24
N TRP A 84 5.62 -16.73 -6.09
CA TRP A 84 6.69 -15.74 -6.06
C TRP A 84 6.18 -14.32 -6.33
N ALA A 85 5.25 -14.15 -7.27
CA ALA A 85 4.63 -12.85 -7.52
C ALA A 85 3.90 -12.31 -6.28
N LYS A 86 3.16 -13.16 -5.54
CA LYS A 86 2.54 -12.75 -4.26
C LYS A 86 3.58 -12.34 -3.24
N ALA A 87 4.63 -13.14 -3.05
CA ALA A 87 5.71 -12.84 -2.11
C ALA A 87 6.43 -11.53 -2.47
N SER A 88 6.71 -11.28 -3.74
CA SER A 88 7.30 -10.03 -4.22
C SER A 88 6.42 -8.82 -3.90
N VAL A 89 5.11 -8.89 -4.15
CA VAL A 89 4.19 -7.78 -3.85
C VAL A 89 4.15 -7.49 -2.34
N VAL A 90 4.09 -8.52 -1.50
CA VAL A 90 4.10 -8.35 -0.04
C VAL A 90 5.45 -7.78 0.43
N ALA A 91 6.57 -8.19 -0.17
CA ALA A 91 7.88 -7.61 0.11
C ALA A 91 7.96 -6.12 -0.30
N LEU A 92 7.43 -5.76 -1.46
CA LEU A 92 7.35 -4.36 -1.90
C LEU A 92 6.45 -3.52 -0.98
N LEU A 93 5.32 -4.06 -0.52
CA LEU A 93 4.47 -3.41 0.49
C LEU A 93 5.22 -3.21 1.81
N SER A 94 6.01 -4.19 2.24
CA SER A 94 6.83 -4.11 3.46
C SER A 94 7.87 -2.99 3.34
N LEU A 95 8.57 -2.93 2.21
CA LEU A 95 9.54 -1.88 1.91
C LEU A 95 8.89 -0.50 1.85
N ASN A 96 7.76 -0.38 1.15
CA ASN A 96 7.02 0.88 1.05
C ASN A 96 6.48 1.35 2.40
N GLY A 97 5.99 0.43 3.24
CA GLY A 97 5.56 0.73 4.60
C GLY A 97 6.71 1.29 5.46
N ALA A 98 7.91 0.71 5.35
CA ALA A 98 9.09 1.23 6.03
C ALA A 98 9.50 2.64 5.52
N LEU A 99 9.37 2.91 4.22
CA LEU A 99 9.62 4.23 3.64
C LEU A 99 8.58 5.26 4.10
N LEU A 100 7.29 4.89 4.17
CA LEU A 100 6.25 5.74 4.74
C LEU A 100 6.54 6.10 6.19
N HIS A 101 7.00 5.14 7.00
CA HIS A 101 7.37 5.39 8.39
C HIS A 101 8.55 6.37 8.52
N ARG A 102 9.61 6.17 7.74
CA ARG A 102 10.85 6.97 7.85
C ARG A 102 10.77 8.34 7.17
N ILE A 103 9.98 8.45 6.11
CA ILE A 103 9.95 9.65 5.25
C ILE A 103 8.55 10.27 5.25
N GLY A 104 7.52 9.47 5.02
CA GLY A 104 6.15 9.97 4.85
C GLY A 104 5.59 10.70 6.08
N PHE A 105 5.55 10.02 7.23
CA PHE A 105 5.01 10.61 8.46
C PHE A 105 5.82 11.81 8.96
N PRO A 106 7.17 11.78 8.99
CA PRO A 106 7.94 12.95 9.39
C PRO A 106 7.73 14.17 8.49
N LEU A 107 7.41 13.99 7.20
CA LEU A 107 7.06 15.10 6.31
C LEU A 107 5.68 15.68 6.65
N LEU A 108 4.69 14.82 6.86
CA LEU A 108 3.33 15.22 7.25
C LEU A 108 3.26 15.93 8.60
N GLN A 109 4.22 15.69 9.49
CA GLN A 109 4.32 16.37 10.79
C GLN A 109 4.88 17.80 10.69
N LYS A 110 5.66 18.10 9.66
CA LYS A 110 6.35 19.39 9.50
C LYS A 110 5.48 20.45 8.84
N ALA A 111 4.66 20.05 7.87
CA ALA A 111 3.79 20.97 7.15
C ALA A 111 2.56 20.22 6.60
N PRO A 112 1.43 20.94 6.39
CA PRO A 112 0.29 20.45 5.63
C PRO A 112 0.72 19.91 4.27
N PHE A 113 -0.01 18.91 3.76
CA PHE A 113 0.28 18.30 2.46
C PHE A 113 0.33 19.34 1.33
N ALA A 114 -0.57 20.33 1.34
CA ALA A 114 -0.66 21.38 0.33
C ALA A 114 0.58 22.27 0.29
N SER A 115 1.09 22.66 1.46
CA SER A 115 2.21 23.61 1.62
C SER A 115 3.58 22.94 1.70
N LEU A 116 3.67 21.61 1.54
CA LEU A 116 4.93 20.92 1.38
C LEU A 116 5.62 21.35 0.07
N PRO A 117 6.96 21.47 0.06
CA PRO A 117 7.69 21.73 -1.16
C PRO A 117 7.42 20.61 -2.18
N ASN A 118 7.40 20.97 -3.47
CA ASN A 118 6.94 20.08 -4.54
C ASN A 118 7.63 18.70 -4.52
N SER A 119 8.92 18.65 -4.18
CA SER A 119 9.69 17.40 -4.05
C SER A 119 9.26 16.52 -2.87
N ALA A 120 8.81 17.09 -1.75
CA ALA A 120 8.30 16.34 -0.61
C ALA A 120 6.87 15.85 -0.86
N ARG A 121 6.02 16.70 -1.45
CA ARG A 121 4.64 16.37 -1.78
C ARG A 121 4.55 15.23 -2.80
N THR A 122 5.33 15.30 -3.88
CA THR A 122 5.41 14.24 -4.90
C THR A 122 5.90 12.91 -4.31
N ARG A 123 6.96 12.92 -3.48
CA ARG A 123 7.43 11.71 -2.78
C ARG A 123 6.35 11.07 -1.94
N LEU A 124 5.63 11.87 -1.15
CA LEU A 124 4.56 11.38 -0.29
C LEU A 124 3.38 10.81 -1.11
N ALA A 125 3.01 11.49 -2.20
CA ALA A 125 1.97 11.03 -3.12
C ALA A 125 2.36 9.69 -3.80
N LEU A 126 3.62 9.53 -4.21
CA LEU A 126 4.13 8.30 -4.79
C LEU A 126 4.13 7.14 -3.77
N LEU A 127 4.58 7.38 -2.54
CA LEU A 127 4.56 6.39 -1.47
C LEU A 127 3.13 5.94 -1.13
N GLY A 128 2.17 6.86 -1.12
CA GLY A 128 0.74 6.56 -0.97
C GLY A 128 0.21 5.72 -2.14
N ALA A 129 0.49 6.13 -3.39
CA ALA A 129 0.08 5.41 -4.59
C ALA A 129 0.62 3.98 -4.67
N LEU A 130 1.90 3.78 -4.32
CA LEU A 130 2.52 2.46 -4.27
C LEU A 130 1.93 1.59 -3.15
N SER A 131 1.60 2.19 -2.00
CA SER A 131 0.90 1.51 -0.92
C SER A 131 -0.46 0.99 -1.39
N MET A 132 -1.30 1.90 -1.90
CA MET A 132 -2.68 1.61 -2.29
C MET A 132 -2.75 0.61 -3.44
N SER A 133 -1.92 0.79 -4.48
CA SER A 133 -1.83 -0.16 -5.60
C SER A 133 -1.33 -1.53 -5.16
N GLY A 134 -0.34 -1.59 -4.26
CA GLY A 134 0.15 -2.85 -3.69
C GLY A 134 -0.91 -3.61 -2.92
N TRP A 135 -1.67 -2.94 -2.04
CA TRP A 135 -2.72 -3.59 -1.25
C TRP A 135 -3.87 -4.10 -2.12
N LEU A 136 -4.33 -3.30 -3.09
CA LEU A 136 -5.35 -3.72 -4.04
C LEU A 136 -4.89 -4.90 -4.89
N PHE A 137 -3.66 -4.85 -5.40
CA PHE A 137 -3.13 -5.92 -6.24
C PHE A 137 -2.91 -7.21 -5.43
N ALA A 138 -2.45 -7.11 -4.18
CA ALA A 138 -2.35 -8.26 -3.28
C ALA A 138 -3.73 -8.91 -3.04
N ALA A 139 -4.76 -8.10 -2.77
CA ALA A 139 -6.13 -8.59 -2.62
C ALA A 139 -6.63 -9.27 -3.91
N PHE A 140 -6.38 -8.67 -5.07
CA PHE A 140 -6.72 -9.24 -6.37
C PHE A 140 -6.03 -10.59 -6.62
N LEU A 141 -4.72 -10.70 -6.38
CA LEU A 141 -3.97 -11.96 -6.49
C LEU A 141 -4.48 -13.06 -5.54
N GLY A 142 -5.09 -12.66 -4.42
CA GLY A 142 -5.79 -13.55 -3.50
C GLY A 142 -6.96 -14.28 -4.17
N VAL A 143 -7.73 -13.58 -5.01
CA VAL A 143 -8.95 -14.11 -5.65
C VAL A 143 -8.69 -14.69 -7.05
N ALA A 144 -7.64 -14.26 -7.74
CA ALA A 144 -7.33 -14.59 -9.14
C ALA A 144 -6.94 -16.07 -9.39
N ARG A 145 -7.82 -17.02 -9.09
CA ARG A 145 -7.58 -18.48 -9.20
C ARG A 145 -7.18 -18.90 -10.62
N ALA A 146 -7.76 -18.29 -11.64
CA ALA A 146 -7.47 -18.57 -13.06
C ALA A 146 -6.00 -18.36 -13.46
N TRP A 147 -5.24 -17.58 -12.68
CA TRP A 147 -3.82 -17.30 -12.98
C TRP A 147 -2.87 -18.33 -12.38
N ASN A 148 -3.40 -19.30 -11.61
CA ASN A 148 -2.57 -20.32 -10.98
C ASN A 148 -1.96 -21.25 -12.04
N ASN A 149 -0.63 -21.32 -12.12
CA ASN A 149 0.12 -22.09 -13.13
C ASN A 149 -0.17 -21.72 -14.60
N ALA A 150 -0.93 -20.65 -14.86
CA ALA A 150 -1.34 -20.23 -16.20
C ALA A 150 -0.52 -19.04 -16.72
N LEU A 151 -0.07 -18.15 -15.83
CA LEU A 151 0.71 -16.97 -16.20
C LEU A 151 2.11 -17.02 -15.63
N PRO A 152 3.13 -16.61 -16.41
CA PRO A 152 4.49 -16.53 -15.91
C PRO A 152 4.66 -15.31 -14.98
N TYR A 153 5.65 -15.38 -14.10
CA TYR A 153 5.99 -14.38 -13.09
C TYR A 153 6.08 -12.98 -13.69
N LEU A 154 6.83 -12.86 -14.79
CA LEU A 154 7.06 -11.58 -15.49
C LEU A 154 5.76 -10.95 -15.96
N HIS A 155 4.77 -11.74 -16.40
CA HIS A 155 3.48 -11.18 -16.82
C HIS A 155 2.69 -10.67 -15.62
N VAL A 156 2.65 -11.42 -14.51
CA VAL A 156 1.95 -10.99 -13.29
C VAL A 156 2.58 -9.71 -12.73
N MET A 157 3.91 -9.63 -12.70
CA MET A 157 4.63 -8.43 -12.25
C MET A 157 4.56 -7.28 -13.26
N GLY A 158 4.47 -7.58 -14.56
CA GLY A 158 4.19 -6.58 -15.58
C GLY A 158 2.84 -5.91 -15.38
N VAL A 159 1.78 -6.69 -15.11
CA VAL A 159 0.45 -6.15 -14.78
C VAL A 159 0.51 -5.30 -13.51
N PHE A 160 1.20 -5.76 -12.47
CA PHE A 160 1.42 -4.98 -11.27
C PHE A 160 2.13 -3.65 -11.56
N ALA A 161 3.21 -3.69 -12.34
CA ALA A 161 3.99 -2.51 -12.69
C ALA A 161 3.15 -1.50 -13.47
N VAL A 162 2.37 -1.94 -14.46
CA VAL A 162 1.46 -1.05 -15.21
C VAL A 162 0.41 -0.43 -14.28
N PHE A 163 -0.19 -1.23 -13.39
CA PHE A 163 -1.18 -0.74 -12.44
C PHE A 163 -0.58 0.26 -11.44
N ALA A 164 0.60 -0.02 -10.90
CA ALA A 164 1.33 0.86 -9.99
C ALA A 164 1.78 2.15 -10.71
N LEU A 165 2.27 2.06 -11.94
CA LEU A 165 2.64 3.23 -12.75
C LEU A 165 1.44 4.12 -13.01
N PHE A 166 0.29 3.54 -13.36
CA PHE A 166 -0.95 4.28 -13.53
C PHE A 166 -1.33 5.02 -12.24
N ALA A 167 -1.30 4.33 -11.09
CA ALA A 167 -1.56 4.95 -9.79
C ALA A 167 -0.56 6.08 -9.48
N CYS A 168 0.72 5.91 -9.78
CA CYS A 168 1.75 6.93 -9.60
C CYS A 168 1.51 8.15 -10.50
N VAL A 169 1.14 7.96 -11.77
CA VAL A 169 0.82 9.07 -12.69
C VAL A 169 -0.36 9.88 -12.16
N VAL A 170 -1.44 9.21 -11.75
CA VAL A 170 -2.60 9.87 -11.15
C VAL A 170 -2.18 10.65 -9.90
N ALA A 171 -1.39 10.05 -9.01
CA ALA A 171 -0.91 10.70 -7.80
C ALA A 171 -0.02 11.92 -8.08
N LEU A 172 0.82 11.89 -9.12
CA LEU A 172 1.63 13.04 -9.53
C LEU A 172 0.78 14.18 -10.08
N ILE A 173 -0.23 13.88 -10.91
CA ILE A 173 -1.18 14.89 -11.40
C ILE A 173 -1.87 15.57 -10.21
N VAL A 174 -2.38 14.76 -9.29
CA VAL A 174 -3.05 15.24 -8.06
C VAL A 174 -2.11 16.05 -7.18
N ALA A 175 -0.85 15.63 -7.01
CA ALA A 175 0.14 16.36 -6.24
C ALA A 175 0.46 17.72 -6.89
N ASN A 176 0.55 17.79 -8.21
CA ASN A 176 0.85 19.04 -8.91
C ASN A 176 -0.33 20.02 -8.86
N THR A 177 -1.56 19.55 -9.04
CA THR A 177 -2.76 20.42 -8.95
C THR A 177 -2.96 20.97 -7.54
N ALA A 178 -2.71 20.16 -6.51
CA ALA A 178 -2.79 20.60 -5.12
C ALA A 178 -1.82 21.75 -4.80
N GLY A 179 -0.66 21.81 -5.45
CA GLY A 179 0.29 22.91 -5.28
C GLY A 179 -0.08 24.18 -6.01
N ALA A 180 -0.52 24.06 -7.26
CA ALA A 180 -0.92 25.23 -8.05
C ALA A 180 -2.02 26.05 -7.34
N MET A 181 -2.96 25.37 -6.66
CA MET A 181 -4.03 26.02 -5.89
C MET A 181 -3.53 26.77 -4.65
N ASP A 182 -2.46 26.31 -3.99
CA ASP A 182 -1.89 26.96 -2.79
C ASP A 182 -1.03 28.17 -3.17
N ASP A 183 -0.27 28.05 -4.28
CA ASP A 183 0.51 29.14 -4.87
C ASP A 183 -0.38 30.29 -5.37
N GLU A 184 -1.57 29.98 -5.91
CA GLU A 184 -2.54 30.98 -6.35
C GLU A 184 -3.22 31.68 -5.17
N TRP A 185 -3.64 30.93 -4.14
CA TRP A 185 -4.23 31.51 -2.93
C TRP A 185 -3.26 32.41 -2.16
N SER A 186 -1.99 32.01 -2.03
CA SER A 186 -0.96 32.85 -1.40
C SER A 186 -0.68 34.14 -2.17
N ARG A 187 -0.85 34.15 -3.49
CA ARG A 187 -0.76 35.36 -4.33
C ARG A 187 -1.98 36.27 -4.22
N THR A 188 -3.19 35.72 -4.04
CA THR A 188 -4.44 36.50 -4.04
C THR A 188 -4.98 36.84 -2.65
N GLY A 189 -4.60 36.08 -1.61
CA GLY A 189 -5.16 36.14 -0.25
C GLY A 189 -4.50 37.15 0.69
N SER A 190 -3.64 38.05 0.20
CA SER A 190 -3.05 39.16 0.98
C SER A 190 -3.85 40.47 0.84
N LYS A 191 -5.18 40.39 0.73
CA LYS A 191 -6.07 41.57 0.79
C LYS A 191 -7.10 41.41 1.88
#